data_AF-A0A960EN23-F1
#
_entry.id   AF-A0A960EN23-F1
#
_cell.length_a   1.000
_cell.length_b   1.000
_cell.length_c   1.000
_cell.angle_alpha   90.00
_cell.angle_beta   90.00
_cell.angle_gamma   90.00
#
_symmetry.space_group_name_H-M   'P 1'
#
loop_
_entity.id
_entity.type
_entity.pdbx_description
1 polymer ?
#
loop_
_entity_poly.entity_id
_entity_poly.type
_entity_poly.pdbx_seq_one_letter_code
_entity_poly.pdbx_strand_id
1 'polypeptide(L)'
;LKEQKPLLIGVDGGADAILELGMTPDVIIGDMDSVSERALRCGASLVVHGYTDGRAPGSELLDQLGLDHVVFASAGTSEDIAMLMAFERGAELIVAVGTHSSMVDFLDKGRPGMASTFLVRIKVGPILVDAKGVNRLYDTRVRGREMIGMVLAAIITLVIISLVSEPIRTVLRGLFLDLR
;
A
#
# COMPACT_ATOMS: atom_id res chain seq x y z
N LEU A 1 -5.99 0.71 0.38
CA LEU A 1 -5.85 1.75 -0.67
C LEU A 1 -7.04 2.71 -0.70
N LYS A 2 -8.30 2.23 -0.81
CA LYS A 2 -9.47 3.11 -1.01
C LYS A 2 -9.76 4.11 0.11
N GLU A 3 -9.43 3.80 1.37
CA GLU A 3 -9.71 4.69 2.50
C GLU A 3 -8.65 5.78 2.71
N GLN A 4 -7.37 5.47 2.46
CA GLN A 4 -6.25 6.36 2.76
C GLN A 4 -5.65 7.04 1.51
N LYS A 5 -5.99 6.56 0.29
CA LYS A 5 -5.47 7.06 -1.00
C LYS A 5 -3.96 7.32 -0.99
N PRO A 6 -3.13 6.30 -0.70
CA PRO A 6 -1.69 6.51 -0.62
C PRO A 6 -1.11 6.74 -2.01
N LEU A 7 0.05 7.39 -2.05
CA LEU A 7 0.88 7.53 -3.23
C LEU A 7 1.51 6.17 -3.57
N LEU A 8 1.36 5.74 -4.81
CA LEU A 8 1.85 4.47 -5.35
C LEU A 8 3.17 4.71 -6.10
N ILE A 9 4.25 4.11 -5.60
CA ILE A 9 5.55 4.12 -6.25
C ILE A 9 5.79 2.73 -6.86
N GLY A 10 5.87 2.66 -8.18
CA GLY A 10 6.31 1.46 -8.90
C GLY A 10 7.82 1.47 -9.03
N VAL A 11 8.50 0.44 -8.50
CA VAL A 11 9.95 0.30 -8.66
C VAL A 11 10.23 -0.79 -9.67
N ASP A 12 10.94 -0.45 -10.75
CA ASP A 12 11.20 -1.33 -11.90
C ASP A 12 9.93 -2.10 -12.32
N GLY A 13 10.01 -3.43 -12.48
CA GLY A 13 8.85 -4.27 -12.84
C GLY A 13 7.68 -4.21 -11.85
N GLY A 14 7.85 -3.64 -10.66
CA GLY A 14 6.77 -3.33 -9.74
C GLY A 14 5.75 -2.33 -10.31
N ALA A 15 6.13 -1.49 -11.27
CA ALA A 15 5.21 -0.60 -11.99
C ALA A 15 4.17 -1.39 -12.80
N ASP A 16 4.61 -2.45 -13.50
CA ASP A 16 3.73 -3.35 -14.23
C ASP A 16 2.78 -4.10 -13.31
N ALA A 17 3.29 -4.58 -12.17
CA ALA A 17 2.47 -5.25 -11.16
C ALA A 17 1.35 -4.34 -10.61
N ILE A 18 1.61 -3.05 -10.41
CA ILE A 18 0.57 -2.08 -10.00
C ILE A 18 -0.52 -1.98 -11.06
N LEU A 19 -0.14 -1.93 -12.34
CA LEU A 19 -1.08 -1.85 -13.47
C LEU A 19 -1.89 -3.12 -13.67
N GLU A 20 -1.29 -4.29 -13.46
CA GLU A 20 -2.00 -5.57 -13.49
C GLU A 20 -3.10 -5.67 -12.43
N LEU A 21 -2.92 -4.97 -11.30
CA LEU A 21 -3.94 -4.85 -10.25
C LEU A 21 -5.01 -3.79 -10.58
N GLY A 22 -4.98 -3.20 -11.78
CA GLY A 22 -5.95 -2.19 -12.22
C GLY A 22 -5.76 -0.82 -11.56
N MET A 23 -4.56 -0.54 -11.07
CA MET A 23 -4.18 0.73 -10.44
C MET A 23 -3.12 1.44 -11.27
N THR A 24 -3.00 2.75 -11.13
CA THR A 24 -1.98 3.53 -11.84
C THR A 24 -0.95 4.02 -10.83
N PRO A 25 0.34 3.73 -11.02
CA PRO A 25 1.38 4.30 -10.16
C PRO A 25 1.43 5.82 -10.32
N ASP A 26 1.71 6.53 -9.24
CA ASP A 26 1.92 7.98 -9.27
C ASP A 26 3.35 8.31 -9.71
N VAL A 27 4.31 7.46 -9.32
CA VAL A 27 5.73 7.59 -9.66
C VAL A 27 6.27 6.22 -10.06
N ILE A 28 7.10 6.19 -11.11
CA ILE A 28 7.89 5.01 -11.51
C ILE A 28 9.36 5.33 -11.30
N ILE A 29 10.08 4.47 -10.58
CA ILE A 29 11.49 4.64 -10.25
C ILE A 29 12.26 3.41 -10.72
N GLY A 30 13.35 3.59 -11.47
CA GLY A 30 14.09 2.44 -12.00
C GLY A 30 15.22 2.75 -12.96
N ASP A 31 15.92 1.71 -13.39
CA ASP A 31 16.81 1.79 -14.57
C ASP A 31 16.05 1.64 -15.90
N MET A 32 14.74 1.36 -15.80
CA MET A 32 13.75 1.23 -16.89
C MET A 32 13.92 0.00 -17.77
N ASP A 33 14.85 -0.92 -17.46
CA ASP A 33 15.12 -2.09 -18.29
C ASP A 33 14.03 -3.17 -18.20
N SER A 34 13.34 -3.20 -17.06
CA SER A 34 12.34 -4.21 -16.68
C SER A 34 10.92 -3.65 -16.65
N VAL A 35 10.73 -2.42 -17.16
CA VAL A 35 9.43 -1.73 -17.18
C VAL A 35 8.84 -1.78 -18.57
N SER A 36 7.59 -2.23 -18.71
CA SER A 36 6.94 -2.26 -20.02
C SER A 36 6.65 -0.85 -20.55
N GLU A 37 6.64 -0.67 -21.88
CA GLU A 37 6.26 0.61 -22.48
C GLU A 37 4.84 1.05 -22.06
N ARG A 38 3.93 0.08 -21.86
CA ARG A 38 2.58 0.33 -21.33
C ARG A 38 2.66 0.99 -19.95
N ALA A 39 3.58 0.53 -19.10
CA ALA A 39 3.80 1.12 -17.79
C ALA A 39 4.46 2.50 -17.87
N LEU A 40 5.46 2.68 -18.71
CA LEU A 40 6.11 3.98 -18.91
C LEU A 40 5.14 5.06 -19.42
N ARG A 41 4.15 4.67 -20.22
CA ARG A 41 3.13 5.58 -20.77
C ARG A 41 1.86 5.71 -19.90
N CYS A 42 1.82 5.14 -18.71
CA CYS A 42 0.60 5.10 -17.89
C CYS A 42 0.23 6.45 -17.23
N GLY A 43 1.09 7.47 -17.38
CA GLY A 43 0.88 8.81 -16.81
C GLY A 43 1.55 9.05 -15.45
N ALA A 44 2.37 8.11 -14.99
CA ALA A 44 3.20 8.27 -13.79
C ALA A 44 4.36 9.25 -14.04
N SER A 45 4.83 9.91 -12.97
CA SER A 45 6.09 10.65 -13.03
C SER A 45 7.27 9.68 -13.10
N LEU A 46 8.14 9.84 -14.10
CA LEU A 46 9.26 8.93 -14.32
C LEU A 46 10.53 9.46 -13.65
N VAL A 47 11.13 8.65 -12.78
CA VAL A 47 12.40 8.94 -12.12
C VAL A 47 13.41 7.88 -12.52
N VAL A 48 14.42 8.27 -13.26
CA VAL A 48 15.50 7.38 -13.69
C VAL A 48 16.54 7.28 -12.59
N HIS A 49 16.92 6.04 -12.27
CA HIS A 49 18.07 5.74 -11.43
C HIS A 49 19.36 6.18 -12.14
N GLY A 50 20.01 7.20 -11.57
CA GLY A 50 21.37 7.60 -11.94
C GLY A 50 22.42 6.96 -11.03
N TYR A 51 23.48 6.41 -11.62
CA TYR A 51 24.65 5.95 -10.89
C TYR A 51 25.52 7.14 -10.45
N THR A 52 26.36 6.92 -9.43
CA THR A 52 27.25 7.96 -8.87
C THR A 52 28.32 8.46 -9.85
N ASP A 53 28.57 7.72 -10.93
CA ASP A 53 29.46 8.12 -12.02
C ASP A 53 28.76 8.99 -13.09
N GLY A 54 27.50 9.35 -12.87
CA GLY A 54 26.70 10.21 -13.75
C GLY A 54 25.97 9.46 -14.87
N ARG A 55 26.12 8.14 -14.98
CA ARG A 55 25.37 7.34 -15.95
C ARG A 55 23.92 7.16 -15.52
N ALA A 56 22.99 7.27 -16.46
CA ALA A 56 21.57 7.02 -16.25
C ALA A 56 21.01 6.27 -17.47
N PRO A 57 21.23 4.95 -17.59
CA PRO A 57 20.91 4.20 -18.81
C PRO A 57 19.42 4.27 -19.19
N GLY A 58 18.53 4.34 -18.20
CA GLY A 58 17.09 4.49 -18.44
C GLY A 58 16.71 5.81 -19.13
N SER A 59 17.54 6.85 -19.04
CA SER A 59 17.27 8.14 -19.69
C SER A 59 17.29 8.01 -21.21
N GLU A 60 18.24 7.25 -21.77
CA GLU A 60 18.33 7.06 -23.23
C GLU A 60 17.06 6.39 -23.79
N LEU A 61 16.50 5.43 -23.06
CA LEU A 61 15.24 4.77 -23.42
C LEU A 61 14.07 5.76 -23.38
N LEU A 62 13.96 6.56 -22.31
CA LEU A 62 12.86 7.51 -22.16
C LEU A 62 12.93 8.66 -23.17
N ASP A 63 14.14 9.14 -23.49
CA ASP A 63 14.37 10.15 -24.53
C ASP A 63 13.92 9.65 -25.90
N GLN A 64 14.25 8.39 -26.25
CA GLN A 64 13.80 7.76 -27.50
C GLN A 64 12.27 7.62 -27.58
N LEU A 65 11.62 7.38 -26.43
CA LEU A 65 10.16 7.26 -26.34
C LEU A 65 9.44 8.61 -26.26
N GLY A 66 10.20 9.72 -26.14
CA GLY A 66 9.68 11.08 -25.98
C GLY A 66 8.97 11.29 -24.64
N LEU A 67 9.47 10.67 -23.57
CA LEU A 67 8.87 10.71 -22.23
C LEU A 67 9.69 11.59 -21.29
N ASP A 68 9.02 12.56 -20.68
CA ASP A 68 9.63 13.43 -19.66
C ASP A 68 10.03 12.62 -18.43
N HIS A 69 11.22 12.88 -17.92
CA HIS A 69 11.77 12.17 -16.77
C HIS A 69 12.74 13.03 -15.96
N VAL A 70 12.98 12.61 -14.73
CA VAL A 70 13.98 13.21 -13.83
C VAL A 70 15.01 12.18 -13.45
N VAL A 71 16.29 12.53 -13.46
CA VAL A 71 17.36 11.64 -13.00
C VAL A 71 17.60 11.85 -11.51
N PHE A 72 17.61 10.76 -10.74
CA PHE A 72 18.02 10.75 -9.34
C PHE A 72 19.29 9.94 -9.17
N ALA A 73 20.41 10.62 -8.94
CA ALA A 73 21.71 9.97 -8.77
C ALA A 73 21.93 9.53 -7.32
N SER A 74 22.15 8.23 -7.08
CA SER A 74 22.45 7.70 -5.75
C SER A 74 23.25 6.40 -5.81
N ALA A 75 23.95 6.10 -4.71
CA ALA A 75 24.40 4.74 -4.45
C ALA A 75 23.21 3.93 -3.88
N GLY A 76 23.07 2.68 -4.30
CA GLY A 76 22.00 1.78 -3.86
C GLY A 76 21.27 1.13 -5.03
N THR A 77 20.17 0.44 -4.73
CA THR A 77 19.26 -0.10 -5.74
C THR A 77 18.13 0.89 -6.07
N SER A 78 17.31 0.58 -7.08
CA SER A 78 16.14 1.38 -7.41
C SER A 78 15.15 1.47 -6.23
N GLU A 79 15.01 0.40 -5.44
CA GLU A 79 14.19 0.38 -4.22
C GLU A 79 14.73 1.32 -3.15
N ASP A 80 16.07 1.39 -3.01
CA ASP A 80 16.71 2.30 -2.07
C ASP A 80 16.43 3.76 -2.42
N ILE A 81 16.52 4.10 -3.71
CA ILE A 81 16.17 5.42 -4.21
C ILE A 81 14.71 5.74 -3.92
N ALA A 82 13.80 4.79 -4.15
CA ALA A 82 12.38 4.98 -3.85
C ALA A 82 12.12 5.24 -2.37
N MET A 83 12.74 4.44 -1.50
CA MET A 83 12.64 4.60 -0.05
C MET A 83 13.22 5.93 0.42
N LEU A 84 14.41 6.31 -0.06
CA LEU A 84 15.05 7.58 0.27
C LEU A 84 14.24 8.76 -0.23
N MET A 85 13.74 8.72 -1.46
CA MET A 85 12.94 9.80 -2.02
C MET A 85 11.65 10.00 -1.23
N ALA A 86 10.93 8.92 -0.89
CA ALA A 86 9.74 9.01 -0.06
C ALA A 86 10.06 9.57 1.34
N PHE A 87 11.15 9.11 1.96
CA PHE A 87 11.60 9.57 3.27
C PHE A 87 11.96 11.06 3.27
N GLU A 88 12.78 11.51 2.32
CA GLU A 88 13.19 12.93 2.20
C GLU A 88 12.01 13.86 1.83
N ARG A 89 10.97 13.32 1.19
CA ARG A 89 9.71 14.04 0.93
C ARG A 89 8.74 14.05 2.11
N GLY A 90 9.13 13.48 3.27
CA GLY A 90 8.35 13.54 4.50
C GLY A 90 7.22 12.52 4.57
N ALA A 91 7.38 11.35 3.93
CA ALA A 91 6.41 10.26 4.10
C ALA A 91 6.28 9.87 5.59
N GLU A 92 5.05 9.79 6.08
CA GLU A 92 4.77 9.36 7.47
C GLU A 92 4.88 7.84 7.63
N LEU A 93 4.64 7.09 6.55
CA LEU A 93 4.67 5.62 6.50
C LEU A 93 5.03 5.16 5.09
N ILE A 94 5.97 4.22 5.00
CA ILE A 94 6.36 3.53 3.76
C ILE A 94 5.95 2.07 3.90
N VAL A 95 5.10 1.59 2.99
CA VAL A 95 4.69 0.18 2.95
C VAL A 95 5.41 -0.51 1.80
N ALA A 96 6.36 -1.37 2.13
CA ALA A 96 7.12 -2.15 1.16
C ALA A 96 6.31 -3.38 0.71
N VAL A 97 6.09 -3.51 -0.60
CA VAL A 97 5.39 -4.66 -1.21
C VAL A 97 6.35 -5.35 -2.18
N GLY A 98 6.46 -6.67 -2.11
CA GLY A 98 7.29 -7.43 -3.05
C GLY A 98 8.79 -7.32 -2.85
N THR A 99 9.27 -6.68 -1.75
CA THR A 99 10.71 -6.58 -1.53
C THR A 99 11.32 -7.94 -1.21
N HIS A 100 12.35 -8.32 -1.97
CA HIS A 100 13.15 -9.52 -1.76
C HIS A 100 14.38 -9.17 -0.93
N SER A 101 14.25 -9.22 0.39
CA SER A 101 15.40 -9.01 1.29
C SER A 101 15.39 -10.07 2.38
N SER A 102 16.03 -11.21 2.11
CA SER A 102 16.43 -12.12 3.18
C SER A 102 17.80 -11.72 3.71
N MET A 103 18.04 -11.94 5.01
CA MET A 103 19.37 -11.72 5.61
C MET A 103 20.43 -12.60 4.93
N VAL A 104 20.02 -13.74 4.38
CA VAL A 104 20.88 -14.63 3.59
C VAL A 104 21.28 -13.96 2.27
N ASP A 105 20.36 -13.33 1.54
CA ASP A 105 20.69 -12.60 0.29
C ASP A 105 21.70 -11.46 0.55
N PHE A 106 21.65 -10.85 1.73
CA PHE A 106 22.58 -9.82 2.20
C PHE A 106 23.98 -10.33 2.56
N LEU A 107 24.07 -11.55 3.09
CA LEU A 107 25.33 -12.13 3.57
C LEU A 107 26.02 -13.01 2.51
N ASP A 108 25.26 -13.68 1.63
CA ASP A 108 25.79 -14.65 0.67
C ASP A 108 26.36 -14.05 -0.60
N LYS A 109 26.16 -12.75 -0.88
CA LYS A 109 26.56 -12.15 -2.16
C LYS A 109 27.26 -10.82 -1.96
N GLY A 110 28.54 -10.78 -2.32
CA GLY A 110 29.36 -9.57 -2.51
C GLY A 110 28.90 -8.70 -3.69
N ARG A 111 27.59 -8.51 -3.88
CA ARG A 111 27.04 -7.63 -4.91
C ARG A 111 27.25 -6.17 -4.50
N PRO A 112 27.90 -5.34 -5.34
CA PRO A 112 27.97 -3.90 -5.09
C PRO A 112 26.56 -3.33 -4.99
N GLY A 113 26.31 -2.49 -3.98
CA GLY A 113 24.99 -1.89 -3.70
C GLY A 113 24.26 -2.45 -2.47
N MET A 114 24.59 -3.67 -2.00
CA MET A 114 23.89 -4.28 -0.86
C MET A 114 24.19 -3.58 0.47
N ALA A 115 25.43 -3.12 0.69
CA ALA A 115 25.77 -2.37 1.91
C ALA A 115 24.97 -1.05 2.03
N SER A 116 24.75 -0.37 0.90
CA SER A 116 23.90 0.83 0.84
C SER A 116 22.45 0.50 1.15
N THR A 117 21.90 -0.61 0.64
CA THR A 117 20.53 -1.04 0.94
C THR A 117 20.29 -1.26 2.43
N PHE A 118 21.28 -1.84 3.13
CA PHE A 118 21.18 -2.01 4.58
C PHE A 118 21.12 -0.67 5.32
N LEU A 119 21.98 0.28 4.96
CA LEU A 119 22.00 1.61 5.56
C LEU A 119 20.72 2.41 5.27
N VAL A 120 20.19 2.30 4.05
CA VAL A 120 18.92 2.93 3.69
C VAL A 120 17.80 2.37 4.54
N ARG A 121 17.71 1.05 4.71
CA ARG A 121 16.71 0.41 5.57
C ARG A 121 16.85 0.79 7.04
N ILE A 122 18.06 1.01 7.55
CA ILE A 122 18.25 1.58 8.90
C ILE A 122 17.70 3.01 8.96
N LYS A 123 18.01 3.84 7.96
CA LYS A 123 17.57 5.24 7.91
C LYS A 123 16.06 5.37 7.85
N VAL A 124 15.39 4.60 7.00
CA VAL A 124 13.93 4.65 6.81
C VAL A 124 13.17 3.73 7.77
N GLY A 125 13.88 2.87 8.50
CA GLY A 125 13.32 1.82 9.37
C GLY A 125 12.19 2.26 10.31
N PRO A 126 12.26 3.45 10.96
CA PRO A 126 11.19 3.91 11.84
C PRO A 126 9.82 4.09 11.17
N ILE A 127 9.79 4.30 9.84
CA ILE A 127 8.57 4.50 9.06
C ILE A 127 8.35 3.40 8.01
N LEU A 128 9.22 2.38 7.95
CA LEU A 128 9.17 1.32 6.94
C LEU A 128 8.46 0.09 7.50
N VAL A 129 7.41 -0.37 6.81
CA VAL A 129 6.66 -1.58 7.16
C VAL A 129 6.56 -2.50 5.95
N ASP A 130 6.84 -3.79 6.15
CA ASP A 130 6.64 -4.81 5.11
C ASP A 130 5.16 -5.23 5.04
N ALA A 131 4.57 -5.18 3.84
CA ALA A 131 3.18 -5.54 3.58
C ALA A 131 2.83 -6.97 4.00
N LYS A 132 3.80 -7.91 3.98
CA LYS A 132 3.61 -9.28 4.52
C LYS A 132 3.30 -9.26 6.02
N GLY A 133 3.84 -8.28 6.75
CA GLY A 133 3.60 -8.07 8.18
C GLY A 133 2.34 -7.28 8.50
N VAL A 134 1.89 -6.40 7.60
CA VAL A 134 0.71 -5.54 7.80
C VAL A 134 -0.57 -6.36 8.00
N ASN A 135 -0.74 -7.47 7.28
CA ASN A 135 -1.95 -8.29 7.40
C ASN A 135 -2.08 -8.96 8.79
N ARG A 136 -0.99 -9.04 9.58
CA ARG A 136 -1.04 -9.51 10.98
C ARG A 136 -1.43 -8.41 11.98
N LEU A 137 -1.41 -7.15 11.56
CA LEU A 137 -1.70 -5.98 12.39
C LEU A 137 -3.13 -5.42 12.17
N TYR A 138 -3.81 -5.86 11.11
CA TYR A 138 -5.19 -5.48 10.84
C TYR A 138 -6.15 -6.33 11.69
N ASP A 139 -6.37 -5.91 12.93
CA ASP A 139 -7.58 -6.29 13.66
C ASP A 139 -8.74 -5.44 13.12
N THR A 140 -9.81 -6.09 12.64
CA THR A 140 -11.04 -5.44 12.20
C THR A 140 -11.73 -4.79 13.41
N ARG A 141 -11.27 -3.60 13.80
CA ARG A 141 -11.94 -2.80 14.82
C ARG A 141 -13.21 -2.23 14.23
N VAL A 142 -14.31 -2.96 14.39
CA VAL A 142 -15.66 -2.47 14.13
C VAL A 142 -15.81 -1.14 14.88
N ARG A 143 -16.07 -0.04 14.16
CA ARG A 143 -16.25 1.27 14.80
C ARG A 143 -17.43 1.15 15.76
N GLY A 144 -17.27 1.57 17.02
CA GLY A 144 -18.35 1.45 18.03
C GLY A 144 -19.69 2.05 17.59
N ARG A 145 -19.68 3.04 16.69
CA ARG A 145 -20.87 3.65 16.08
C ARG A 145 -21.65 2.69 15.16
N GLU A 146 -20.96 1.77 14.48
CA GLU A 146 -21.57 0.73 13.65
C GLU A 146 -22.22 -0.36 14.52
N MET A 147 -21.61 -0.69 15.66
CA MET A 147 -22.23 -1.55 16.69
C MET A 147 -23.54 -0.96 17.20
N ILE A 148 -23.58 0.34 17.48
CA ILE A 148 -24.83 1.02 17.90
C ILE A 148 -25.91 0.91 16.81
N GLY A 149 -25.53 1.10 15.55
CA GLY A 149 -26.43 0.93 14.41
C GLY A 149 -27.01 -0.48 14.32
N MET A 150 -26.17 -1.52 14.50
CA MET A 150 -26.64 -2.92 14.52
C MET A 150 -27.59 -3.20 15.69
N VAL A 151 -27.27 -2.70 16.89
CA VAL A 151 -28.13 -2.86 18.08
C VAL A 151 -29.49 -2.18 17.86
N LEU A 152 -29.49 -0.96 17.32
CA LEU A 152 -30.73 -0.25 16.98
C LEU A 152 -31.54 -1.02 15.93
N ALA A 153 -30.91 -1.51 14.87
CA ALA A 153 -31.57 -2.32 13.85
C ALA A 153 -32.19 -3.59 14.44
N ALA A 154 -31.49 -4.28 15.34
CA ALA A 154 -32.01 -5.45 16.04
C ALA A 154 -33.22 -5.11 16.92
N ILE A 155 -33.16 -4.03 17.69
CA ILE A 155 -34.27 -3.56 18.54
C ILE A 155 -35.48 -3.19 17.69
N ILE A 156 -35.29 -2.41 16.62
CA ILE A 156 -36.36 -2.02 15.70
C ILE A 156 -37.02 -3.25 15.09
N THR A 157 -36.22 -4.23 14.66
CA THR A 157 -36.73 -5.49 14.10
C THR A 157 -37.58 -6.24 15.13
N LEU A 158 -37.13 -6.33 16.38
CA LEU A 158 -37.85 -7.01 17.46
C LEU A 158 -39.16 -6.31 17.82
N VAL A 159 -39.18 -4.97 17.82
CA VAL A 159 -40.39 -4.15 18.03
C VAL A 159 -41.39 -4.38 16.90
N ILE A 160 -40.95 -4.34 15.64
CA ILE A 160 -41.82 -4.57 14.47
C ILE A 160 -42.43 -5.97 14.52
N ILE A 161 -41.63 -7.01 14.78
CA ILE A 161 -42.12 -8.39 14.93
C ILE A 161 -43.17 -8.48 16.05
N SER A 162 -42.91 -7.84 17.19
CA SER A 162 -43.84 -7.84 18.34
C SER A 162 -45.16 -7.11 18.04
N LEU A 163 -45.12 -6.04 17.25
CA LEU A 163 -46.31 -5.30 16.84
C LEU A 163 -47.11 -6.05 15.77
N VAL A 164 -46.45 -6.70 14.81
CA VAL A 164 -47.15 -7.36 13.69
C VAL A 164 -47.69 -8.74 14.07
N SER A 165 -47.02 -9.44 14.99
CA SER A 165 -47.37 -10.83 15.35
C SER A 165 -48.47 -10.92 16.41
N GLU A 166 -49.68 -11.31 15.99
CA GLU A 166 -50.86 -11.65 16.82
C GLU A 166 -50.55 -12.65 17.98
N PRO A 167 -49.80 -13.76 17.75
CA PRO A 167 -49.42 -14.70 18.82
C PRO A 167 -48.61 -14.05 19.94
N ILE A 168 -47.64 -13.20 19.58
CA ILE A 168 -46.75 -12.53 20.54
C ILE A 168 -47.53 -11.50 21.37
N ARG A 169 -48.44 -10.77 20.72
CA ARG A 169 -49.32 -9.81 21.41
C ARG A 169 -50.22 -10.49 22.43
N THR A 170 -50.65 -11.72 22.14
CA THR A 170 -51.51 -12.53 23.02
C THR A 170 -50.74 -13.04 24.25
N VAL A 171 -49.52 -13.54 24.05
CA VAL A 171 -48.64 -13.98 25.16
C VAL A 171 -48.22 -12.79 26.04
N LEU A 172 -47.87 -11.65 25.46
CA LEU A 172 -47.52 -10.44 26.21
C LEU A 172 -48.70 -9.90 27.05
N ARG A 173 -49.92 -9.91 26.50
CA ARG A 173 -51.12 -9.55 27.26
C ARG A 173 -51.42 -10.53 28.39
N GLY A 174 -51.24 -11.82 28.17
CA GLY A 174 -51.39 -12.85 29.21
C GLY A 174 -50.42 -12.62 30.37
N LEU A 175 -49.13 -12.39 30.08
CA LEU A 175 -48.11 -12.07 31.09
C LEU A 175 -48.39 -10.77 31.85
N PHE A 176 -48.89 -9.73 31.18
CA PHE A 176 -49.24 -8.46 31.84
C PHE A 176 -50.48 -8.55 32.74
N LEU A 177 -51.36 -9.54 32.52
CA LEU A 177 -52.55 -9.80 33.34
C LEU A 177 -52.21 -10.61 34.61
N ASP A 178 -51.22 -11.49 34.57
CA ASP A 178 -50.76 -12.25 35.75
C ASP A 178 -49.88 -11.43 36.71
N LEU A 179 -49.38 -10.27 36.28
CA LEU A 179 -48.52 -9.36 37.06
C LEU A 179 -49.28 -8.22 37.78
N ARG A 180 -50.63 -8.26 37.77
CA ARG A 180 -51.50 -7.29 38.45
C ARG A 180 -52.43 -8.00 39.43
#